data_AF-D7FJ64-F1
#
_entry.id   AF-D7FJ64-F1
#
_cell.length_a   1.000
_cell.length_b   1.000
_cell.length_c   1.000
_cell.angle_alpha   90.00
_cell.angle_beta   90.00
_cell.angle_gamma   90.00
#
_symmetry.space_group_name_H-M   'P 1'
#
loop_
_entity.id
_entity.type
_entity.pdbx_description
1 polymer ?
#
loop_
_entity_poly.entity_id
_entity_poly.type
_entity_poly.pdbx_seq_one_letter_code
_entity_poly.pdbx_strand_id
1 'polypeptide(L)'
;MEWDSSLTFGLELDDTGGTPCRYQGQVLKNEINRANSTEVRQKFGEASSDTVRQWLSEKGAAHAAAAYRCKFKAKKRLYKEQDLVGAFNAYVARTQYKGKRKFQARWKALFALLTLMESKDDRPLGVPPIRLAGGDRALYEQMFRAEPRKHVSRPTFLTVMRRVFGFQTAPLAGHVDKAALQKLGEVYSTFDADGAGKVDWRCMVFMLRVAVNAQSTVEQNLKWGFALYSSPDSFDPESNDPVSMSDFKNLVNTMARFEKREELNRILDEAWEAVASEDYEAGRRAGAGRGVDDWAKPPKPFEITMRLLGLMLQKRPLKDLLRPASRFGLRDRGTWAYAIEEAFFDPLLLALIMQKRRDQRNDVVTAIFLGNNRRRAILVRIAMWKRLVRRRKHCARLMTSIGGRFFKGNSSSAFRAIQRRAFSCKACETIQRVYRGYLGRLVAEFLRVLVRRVIAAQEYFDREMAVIDAEVERGQTRQRVEYRSRHKASSKLQRLWRARRQRRRLEAEKLRMIKIHEVEAEMQQLLSREAREAEVYKRQLMAWFKEQKKEQEQSTMLEEHTAKEKFKILCYRRRERDRVAAETRRRKQAAAERVRN
;
A
#
# COMPACT_ATOMS: atom_id res chain seq x y z
N MET A 1 -20.43 68.89 9.67
CA MET A 1 -20.01 68.12 10.85
C MET A 1 -18.88 68.92 11.49
N GLU A 2 -19.27 69.83 12.38
CA GLU A 2 -18.36 70.62 13.19
C GLU A 2 -17.68 69.69 14.20
N TRP A 3 -16.35 69.69 14.21
CA TRP A 3 -15.57 69.00 15.23
C TRP A 3 -15.47 69.89 16.46
N ASP A 4 -16.03 69.39 17.55
CA ASP A 4 -16.01 69.98 18.88
C ASP A 4 -14.56 70.12 19.38
N SER A 5 -14.12 71.36 19.58
CA SER A 5 -12.74 71.77 19.91
C SER A 5 -12.43 71.68 21.41
N SER A 6 -13.05 70.75 22.13
CA SER A 6 -12.98 70.66 23.61
C SER A 6 -12.23 69.43 24.15
N LEU A 7 -11.47 68.71 23.33
CA LEU A 7 -10.52 67.68 23.80
C LEU A 7 -9.12 68.28 24.03
N THR A 8 -8.97 69.00 25.13
CA THR A 8 -7.67 69.30 25.74
C THR A 8 -7.06 67.99 26.24
N PHE A 9 -6.09 67.45 25.50
CA PHE A 9 -5.21 66.39 26.00
C PHE A 9 -4.31 66.97 27.11
N GLY A 10 -4.75 66.81 28.36
CA GLY A 10 -3.93 66.99 29.55
C GLY A 10 -2.88 65.88 29.64
N LEU A 11 -1.71 66.10 29.05
CA LEU A 11 -0.49 65.42 29.45
C LEU A 11 0.12 66.21 30.62
N GLU A 12 -0.42 66.02 31.81
CA GLU A 12 0.31 66.37 33.04
C GLU A 12 1.47 65.37 33.16
N LEU A 13 2.69 65.89 32.99
CA LEU A 13 3.90 65.19 33.37
C LEU A 13 3.98 65.28 34.90
N ASP A 14 3.75 64.16 35.57
CA ASP A 14 4.02 64.02 37.00
C ASP A 14 5.50 64.31 37.29
N ASP A 15 5.76 65.49 37.87
CA ASP A 15 7.02 65.89 38.51
C ASP A 15 7.14 65.24 39.91
N THR A 16 7.07 63.91 39.97
CA THR A 16 7.43 63.18 41.19
C THR A 16 8.83 62.59 41.04
N GLY A 17 9.75 63.11 41.85
CA GLY A 17 11.17 62.75 41.92
C GLY A 17 11.42 61.31 42.35
N GLY A 18 11.12 60.36 41.48
CA GLY A 18 11.46 58.95 41.62
C GLY A 18 12.85 58.64 41.05
N THR A 19 13.72 58.13 41.91
CA THR A 19 15.06 57.56 41.64
C THR A 19 15.23 56.91 40.25
N PRO A 20 16.39 57.10 39.58
CA PRO A 20 16.60 56.63 38.22
C PRO A 20 16.58 55.09 38.13
N CYS A 21 15.76 54.65 37.20
CA CYS A 21 15.46 53.29 36.76
C CYS A 21 16.68 52.36 36.68
N ARG A 22 16.80 51.40 37.62
CA ARG A 22 17.77 50.28 37.61
C ARG A 22 17.75 49.46 36.30
N TYR A 23 16.66 49.52 35.56
CA TYR A 23 16.46 48.78 34.30
C TYR A 23 17.29 49.32 33.13
N GLN A 24 17.60 50.62 33.11
CA GLN A 24 18.44 51.22 32.06
C GLN A 24 19.91 50.83 32.19
N GLY A 25 20.42 50.64 33.41
CA GLY A 25 21.80 50.20 33.65
C GLY A 25 22.09 48.79 33.15
N GLN A 26 21.09 47.91 33.14
CA GLN A 26 21.23 46.51 32.69
C GLN A 26 21.16 46.38 31.17
N VAL A 27 20.34 47.21 30.50
CA VAL A 27 20.34 47.35 29.04
C VAL A 27 21.65 47.96 28.56
N LEU A 28 22.15 49.01 29.24
CA LEU A 28 23.45 49.62 28.93
C LEU A 28 24.61 48.63 29.12
N LYS A 29 24.64 47.87 30.22
CA LYS A 29 25.66 46.83 30.44
C LYS A 29 25.63 45.75 29.35
N ASN A 30 24.45 45.34 28.89
CA ASN A 30 24.31 44.35 27.83
C ASN A 30 24.72 44.91 26.45
N GLU A 31 24.49 46.19 26.17
CA GLU A 31 24.98 46.86 24.97
C GLU A 31 26.50 47.10 25.00
N ILE A 32 27.06 47.46 26.16
CA ILE A 32 28.52 47.56 26.37
C ILE A 32 29.20 46.20 26.15
N ASN A 33 28.60 45.12 26.66
CA ASN A 33 29.12 43.76 26.46
C ASN A 33 28.99 43.30 24.99
N ARG A 34 27.95 43.75 24.26
CA ARG A 34 27.83 43.51 22.81
C ARG A 34 28.83 44.33 21.99
N ALA A 35 29.09 45.58 22.36
CA ALA A 35 30.09 46.43 21.70
C ALA A 35 31.53 45.93 21.91
N ASN A 36 31.78 45.22 23.01
CA ASN A 36 33.05 44.57 23.31
C ASN A 36 33.22 43.17 22.68
N SER A 37 32.22 42.65 21.95
CA SER A 37 32.39 41.37 21.25
C SER A 37 33.37 41.51 20.08
N THR A 38 34.17 40.48 19.86
CA THR A 38 35.22 40.41 18.83
C THR A 38 34.70 40.65 17.42
N GLU A 39 33.42 40.37 17.15
CA GLU A 39 32.76 40.63 15.87
C GLU A 39 32.55 42.12 15.56
N VAL A 40 32.32 42.96 16.58
CA VAL A 40 32.12 44.41 16.38
C VAL A 40 33.46 45.10 16.11
N ARG A 41 34.54 44.66 16.78
CA ARG A 41 35.91 45.14 16.53
C ARG A 41 36.46 44.79 15.15
N GLN A 42 35.99 43.71 14.53
CA GLN A 42 36.35 43.37 13.14
C GLN A 42 35.58 44.17 12.10
N LYS A 43 34.33 44.59 12.38
CA LYS A 43 33.50 45.37 11.44
C LYS A 43 33.78 46.87 11.47
N PHE A 44 34.25 47.39 12.60
CA PHE A 44 34.68 48.77 12.75
C PHE A 44 36.16 48.74 13.09
N GLY A 45 37.02 48.84 12.07
CA GLY A 45 38.47 48.87 12.24
C GLY A 45 38.92 49.94 13.24
N GLU A 46 40.17 49.88 13.67
CA GLU A 46 40.81 50.60 14.81
C GLU A 46 40.55 52.11 14.95
N ALA A 47 39.89 52.76 14.01
CA ALA A 47 39.28 54.06 14.21
C ALA A 47 38.08 53.95 15.16
N SER A 48 38.20 54.54 16.36
CA SER A 48 37.11 54.92 17.31
C SER A 48 37.08 54.21 18.68
N SER A 49 38.22 53.86 19.29
CA SER A 49 38.25 53.68 20.76
C SER A 49 37.84 54.98 21.47
N ASP A 50 38.28 56.13 20.95
CA ASP A 50 38.08 57.42 21.62
C ASP A 50 36.70 58.03 21.41
N THR A 51 36.08 57.88 20.23
CA THR A 51 34.70 58.35 20.00
C THR A 51 33.68 57.55 20.81
N VAL A 52 33.91 56.26 21.02
CA VAL A 52 33.06 55.41 21.88
C VAL A 52 33.29 55.74 23.36
N ARG A 53 34.53 55.99 23.79
CA ARG A 53 34.81 56.49 25.16
C ARG A 53 34.22 57.87 25.41
N GLN A 54 34.24 58.76 24.41
CA GLN A 54 33.63 60.09 24.51
C GLN A 54 32.10 59.97 24.61
N TRP A 55 31.47 59.07 23.85
CA TRP A 55 30.04 58.74 23.96
C TRP A 55 29.64 58.15 25.33
N LEU A 56 30.52 57.34 25.92
CA LEU A 56 30.31 56.73 27.24
C LEU A 56 30.65 57.66 28.41
N SER A 57 31.33 58.79 28.17
CA SER A 57 31.51 59.83 29.18
C SER A 57 30.16 60.51 29.45
N GLU A 58 29.82 60.76 30.72
CA GLU A 58 28.56 61.43 31.09
C GLU A 58 28.36 62.76 30.34
N LYS A 59 29.45 63.50 30.08
CA LYS A 59 29.44 64.73 29.30
C LYS A 59 29.13 64.50 27.81
N GLY A 60 29.68 63.45 27.19
CA GLY A 60 29.39 63.14 25.79
C GLY A 60 28.00 62.53 25.59
N ALA A 61 27.51 61.73 26.53
CA ALA A 61 26.13 61.28 26.56
C ALA A 61 25.16 62.45 26.72
N ALA A 62 25.47 63.42 27.60
CA ALA A 62 24.69 64.63 27.78
C ALA A 62 24.70 65.53 26.52
N HIS A 63 25.86 65.70 25.88
CA HIS A 63 25.99 66.49 24.65
C HIS A 63 25.28 65.82 23.47
N ALA A 64 25.37 64.50 23.33
CA ALA A 64 24.62 63.73 22.33
C ALA A 64 23.11 63.84 22.60
N ALA A 65 22.66 63.69 23.85
CA ALA A 65 21.26 63.87 24.22
C ALA A 65 20.77 65.29 23.93
N ALA A 66 21.57 66.33 24.21
CA ALA A 66 21.27 67.71 23.87
C ALA A 66 21.19 67.93 22.35
N ALA A 67 22.12 67.38 21.58
CA ALA A 67 22.11 67.43 20.12
C ALA A 67 20.89 66.71 19.53
N TYR A 68 20.50 65.55 20.09
CA TYR A 68 19.27 64.85 19.72
C TYR A 68 18.02 65.65 20.08
N ARG A 69 17.98 66.29 21.25
CA ARG A 69 16.88 67.18 21.66
C ARG A 69 16.77 68.41 20.74
N CYS A 70 17.87 69.02 20.34
CA CYS A 70 17.88 70.12 19.38
C CYS A 70 17.45 69.67 17.98
N LYS A 71 17.94 68.53 17.48
CA LYS A 71 17.49 67.94 16.21
C LYS A 71 16.01 67.55 16.26
N PHE A 72 15.53 67.04 17.39
CA PHE A 72 14.12 66.71 17.61
C PHE A 72 13.26 67.97 17.66
N LYS A 73 13.68 69.03 18.37
CA LYS A 73 12.97 70.32 18.40
C LYS A 73 12.92 71.00 17.02
N ALA A 74 14.01 70.95 16.26
CA ALA A 74 14.07 71.48 14.89
C ALA A 74 13.15 70.69 13.94
N LYS A 75 13.14 69.35 14.03
CA LYS A 75 12.21 68.50 13.28
C LYS A 75 10.75 68.68 13.73
N LYS A 76 10.49 68.87 15.04
CA LYS A 76 9.15 69.12 15.60
C LYS A 76 8.52 70.38 15.02
N ARG A 77 9.32 71.40 14.67
CA ARG A 77 8.84 72.63 13.99
C ARG A 77 8.58 72.45 12.49
N LEU A 78 9.11 71.39 11.88
CA LEU A 78 8.99 71.10 10.44
C LEU A 78 7.87 70.10 10.12
N TYR A 79 7.40 69.31 11.09
CA TYR A 79 6.29 68.40 10.87
C TYR A 79 4.99 69.19 10.78
N LYS A 80 4.44 69.29 9.56
CA LYS A 80 3.04 69.68 9.40
C LYS A 80 2.18 68.58 10.03
N GLU A 81 0.98 68.93 10.49
CA GLU A 81 0.03 67.95 11.06
C GLU A 81 -0.15 66.71 10.16
N GLN A 82 -0.13 66.93 8.84
CA GLN A 82 -0.17 65.88 7.82
C GLN A 82 1.01 64.88 7.91
N ASP A 83 2.21 65.33 8.27
CA ASP A 83 3.38 64.46 8.41
C ASP A 83 3.30 63.59 9.67
N LEU A 84 2.72 64.12 10.75
CA LEU A 84 2.47 63.36 11.98
C LEU A 84 1.40 62.28 11.75
N VAL A 85 0.31 62.64 11.05
CA VAL A 85 -0.72 61.68 10.63
C VAL A 85 -0.10 60.62 9.70
N GLY A 86 0.74 61.03 8.74
CA GLY A 86 1.45 60.11 7.85
C GLY A 86 2.39 59.15 8.61
N ALA A 87 3.17 59.66 9.56
CA ALA A 87 4.07 58.86 10.38
C ALA A 87 3.31 57.89 11.31
N PHE A 88 2.19 58.34 11.89
CA PHE A 88 1.31 57.50 12.70
C PHE A 88 0.68 56.38 11.86
N ASN A 89 0.13 56.71 10.69
CA ASN A 89 -0.42 55.72 9.76
C ASN A 89 0.64 54.70 9.31
N ALA A 90 1.87 55.15 9.04
CA ALA A 90 2.98 54.26 8.72
C ALA A 90 3.38 53.37 9.90
N TYR A 91 3.34 53.88 11.13
CA TYR A 91 3.59 53.11 12.34
C TYR A 91 2.50 52.04 12.56
N VAL A 92 1.22 52.42 12.42
CA VAL A 92 0.07 51.50 12.52
C VAL A 92 0.19 50.40 11.47
N ALA A 93 0.45 50.76 10.20
CA ALA A 93 0.64 49.81 9.11
C ALA A 93 1.81 48.84 9.36
N ARG A 94 2.95 49.35 9.86
CA ARG A 94 4.10 48.49 10.25
C ARG A 94 3.76 47.55 11.40
N THR A 95 3.00 48.03 12.38
CA THR A 95 2.58 47.23 13.54
C THR A 95 1.61 46.13 13.12
N GLN A 96 0.63 46.45 12.27
CA GLN A 96 -0.29 45.47 11.66
C GLN A 96 0.48 44.44 10.83
N TYR A 97 1.42 44.87 9.98
CA TYR A 97 2.25 43.98 9.18
C TYR A 97 3.11 43.05 10.04
N LYS A 98 3.72 43.57 11.12
CA LYS A 98 4.44 42.76 12.11
C LYS A 98 3.52 41.74 12.78
N GLY A 99 2.32 42.15 13.19
CA GLY A 99 1.30 41.27 13.77
C GLY A 99 0.91 40.13 12.83
N LYS A 100 0.62 40.46 11.56
CA LYS A 100 0.33 39.49 10.50
C LYS A 100 1.48 38.50 10.29
N ARG A 101 2.71 38.99 10.19
CA ARG A 101 3.90 38.13 9.99
C ARG A 101 4.14 37.21 11.19
N LYS A 102 4.01 37.71 12.42
CA LYS A 102 4.10 36.90 13.65
C LYS A 102 3.02 35.82 13.65
N PHE A 103 1.79 36.17 13.29
CA PHE A 103 0.67 35.22 13.25
C PHE A 103 0.86 34.13 12.19
N GLN A 104 1.28 34.48 10.98
CA GLN A 104 1.62 33.51 9.94
C GLN A 104 2.80 32.61 10.33
N ALA A 105 3.79 33.16 11.07
CA ALA A 105 4.91 32.36 11.57
C ALA A 105 4.45 31.27 12.56
N ARG A 106 3.45 31.56 13.40
CA ARG A 106 2.84 30.55 14.30
C ARG A 106 2.24 29.39 13.53
N TRP A 107 1.42 29.67 12.52
CA TRP A 107 0.82 28.62 11.68
C TRP A 107 1.88 27.85 10.90
N LYS A 108 2.88 28.52 10.32
CA LYS A 108 3.98 27.83 9.63
C LYS A 108 4.77 26.91 10.56
N ALA A 109 5.08 27.35 11.78
CA ALA A 109 5.79 26.52 12.76
C ALA A 109 4.94 25.32 13.19
N LEU A 110 3.64 25.53 13.44
CA LEU A 110 2.72 24.44 13.77
C LEU A 110 2.59 23.44 12.60
N PHE A 111 2.48 23.92 11.36
CA PHE A 111 2.37 23.03 10.20
C PHE A 111 3.67 22.26 9.96
N ALA A 112 4.83 22.90 10.13
CA ALA A 112 6.10 22.19 10.08
C ALA A 112 6.18 21.07 11.14
N LEU A 113 5.67 21.32 12.34
CA LEU A 113 5.56 20.30 13.38
C LEU A 113 4.59 19.18 12.98
N LEU A 114 3.42 19.51 12.43
CA LEU A 114 2.43 18.52 11.98
C LEU A 114 2.93 17.67 10.82
N THR A 115 3.57 18.28 9.82
CA THR A 115 4.19 17.56 8.71
C THR A 115 5.25 16.59 9.23
N LEU A 116 6.06 17.00 10.21
CA LEU A 116 7.03 16.11 10.84
C LEU A 116 6.34 14.92 11.54
N MET A 117 5.24 15.16 12.25
CA MET A 117 4.46 14.10 12.91
C MET A 117 3.84 13.11 11.92
N GLU A 118 3.29 13.63 10.82
CA GLU A 118 2.54 12.87 9.82
C GLU A 118 3.41 12.17 8.78
N SER A 119 4.61 12.69 8.48
CA SER A 119 5.51 12.19 7.43
C SER A 119 5.74 10.67 7.54
N LYS A 120 5.23 9.87 6.59
CA LYS A 120 5.47 8.42 6.57
C LYS A 120 6.79 8.08 5.91
N ASP A 121 7.24 8.91 4.98
CA ASP A 121 8.27 8.56 4.00
C ASP A 121 9.71 8.87 4.46
N ASP A 122 9.90 9.86 5.35
CA ASP A 122 11.23 10.26 5.87
C ASP A 122 11.66 9.51 7.13
N ARG A 123 10.85 8.55 7.60
CA ARG A 123 11.18 7.77 8.81
C ARG A 123 12.00 6.54 8.43
N PRO A 124 13.14 6.26 9.11
CA PRO A 124 13.83 4.99 8.93
C PRO A 124 12.86 3.83 9.21
N LEU A 125 12.90 2.80 8.35
CA LEU A 125 12.01 1.64 8.43
C LEU A 125 11.93 1.11 9.87
N GLY A 126 10.71 1.07 10.41
CA GLY A 126 10.44 0.53 11.75
C GLY A 126 10.14 1.56 12.84
N VAL A 127 10.34 2.86 12.58
CA VAL A 127 9.94 3.90 13.54
C VAL A 127 8.44 4.20 13.42
N PRO A 128 7.62 3.92 14.45
CA PRO A 128 6.19 4.19 14.39
C PRO A 128 5.93 5.70 14.27
N PRO A 129 4.74 6.10 13.78
CA PRO A 129 4.38 7.50 13.74
C PRO A 129 4.48 8.13 15.13
N ILE A 130 5.03 9.34 15.22
CA ILE A 130 4.99 10.13 16.46
C ILE A 130 3.52 10.41 16.74
N ARG A 131 2.91 9.60 17.60
CA ARG A 131 1.54 9.78 18.07
C ARG A 131 1.60 10.51 19.38
N LEU A 132 0.66 11.43 19.60
CA LEU A 132 0.39 11.98 20.93
C LEU A 132 0.02 10.81 21.83
N ALA A 133 0.89 10.46 22.78
CA ALA A 133 0.63 9.38 23.73
C ALA A 133 -0.62 9.74 24.55
N GLY A 134 -1.73 9.04 24.30
CA GLY A 134 -3.03 9.30 24.95
C GLY A 134 -3.90 10.39 24.32
N GLY A 135 -3.54 10.91 23.13
CA GLY A 135 -4.33 11.89 22.38
C GLY A 135 -4.39 13.29 23.02
N ASP A 136 -5.39 14.08 22.62
CA ASP A 136 -5.51 15.49 23.04
C ASP A 136 -5.74 15.64 24.55
N ARG A 137 -6.46 14.70 25.17
CA ARG A 137 -6.71 14.67 26.60
C ARG A 137 -5.41 14.52 27.39
N ALA A 138 -4.53 13.61 26.97
CA ALA A 138 -3.23 13.43 27.62
C ALA A 138 -2.33 14.66 27.46
N LEU A 139 -2.36 15.33 26.29
CA LEU A 139 -1.65 16.61 26.11
C LEU A 139 -2.12 17.66 27.11
N TYR A 140 -3.44 17.81 27.27
CA TYR A 140 -3.99 18.72 28.27
C TYR A 140 -3.54 18.34 29.68
N GLU A 141 -3.76 17.09 30.10
CA GLU A 141 -3.48 16.66 31.47
C GLU A 141 -2.01 16.81 31.82
N GLN A 142 -1.09 16.54 30.88
CA GLN A 142 0.34 16.72 31.11
C GLN A 142 0.75 18.20 31.14
N MET A 143 0.15 19.05 30.30
CA MET A 143 0.38 20.51 30.36
C MET A 143 -0.14 21.08 31.67
N PHE A 144 -1.37 20.73 32.04
CA PHE A 144 -2.00 21.19 33.26
C PHE A 144 -1.23 20.75 34.51
N ARG A 145 -0.81 19.48 34.59
CA ARG A 145 0.01 18.98 35.71
C ARG A 145 1.35 19.70 35.83
N ALA A 146 1.94 20.11 34.71
CA ALA A 146 3.22 20.81 34.72
C ALA A 146 3.08 22.32 35.00
N GLU A 147 1.99 22.93 34.53
CA GLU A 147 1.66 24.35 34.74
C GLU A 147 0.13 24.54 34.74
N PRO A 148 -0.52 24.53 35.91
CA PRO A 148 -1.96 24.74 36.04
C PRO A 148 -2.41 26.13 35.54
N ARG A 149 -1.48 27.09 35.61
CA ARG A 149 -1.72 28.47 35.20
C ARG A 149 -1.81 28.58 33.68
N LYS A 150 -2.41 29.66 33.21
CA LYS A 150 -2.59 29.95 31.77
C LYS A 150 -1.27 30.01 30.99
N HIS A 151 -0.16 30.42 31.63
CA HIS A 151 1.08 30.72 30.94
C HIS A 151 2.20 29.74 31.30
N VAL A 152 2.82 29.15 30.28
CA VAL A 152 3.91 28.18 30.44
C VAL A 152 5.27 28.76 30.02
N SER A 153 6.30 28.39 30.76
CA SER A 153 7.70 28.70 30.42
C SER A 153 8.24 27.77 29.32
N ARG A 154 9.30 28.20 28.61
CA ARG A 154 9.91 27.40 27.54
C ARG A 154 10.42 26.04 28.02
N PRO A 155 11.17 25.93 29.14
CA PRO A 155 11.65 24.63 29.62
C PRO A 155 10.51 23.68 29.99
N THR A 156 9.48 24.18 30.67
CA THR A 156 8.29 23.38 31.04
C THR A 156 7.57 22.87 29.78
N PHE A 157 7.32 23.76 28.82
CA PHE A 157 6.68 23.39 27.56
C PHE A 157 7.44 22.28 26.82
N LEU A 158 8.75 22.45 26.62
CA LEU A 158 9.57 21.46 25.90
C LEU A 158 9.61 20.12 26.64
N THR A 159 9.62 20.14 27.97
CA THR A 159 9.61 18.94 28.81
C THR A 159 8.29 18.18 28.68
N VAL A 160 7.15 18.89 28.72
CA VAL A 160 5.83 18.28 28.53
C VAL A 160 5.70 17.71 27.12
N MET A 161 6.06 18.48 26.09
CA MET A 161 5.95 18.00 24.71
C MET A 161 6.85 16.78 24.46
N ARG A 162 8.05 16.73 25.04
CA ARG A 162 8.91 15.53 25.00
C ARG A 162 8.21 14.30 25.56
N ARG A 163 7.49 14.47 26.67
CA ARG A 163 6.75 13.39 27.30
C ARG A 163 5.55 12.95 26.46
N VAL A 164 4.75 13.90 25.98
CA VAL A 164 3.53 13.64 25.21
C VAL A 164 3.84 12.99 23.86
N PHE A 165 4.95 13.38 23.21
CA PHE A 165 5.40 12.73 21.97
C PHE A 165 6.17 11.44 22.18
N GLY A 166 6.37 11.00 23.44
CA GLY A 166 7.03 9.74 23.74
C GLY A 166 8.54 9.72 23.50
N PHE A 167 9.19 10.88 23.31
CA PHE A 167 10.65 10.98 23.14
C PHE A 167 11.41 10.44 24.36
N GLN A 168 10.76 10.38 25.54
CA GLN A 168 11.34 9.81 26.76
C GLN A 168 11.23 8.27 26.82
N THR A 169 10.17 7.70 26.23
CA THR A 169 9.86 6.26 26.34
C THR A 169 10.48 5.44 25.22
N ALA A 170 10.64 6.04 24.05
CA ALA A 170 11.32 5.45 22.90
C ALA A 170 12.20 6.54 22.28
N PRO A 171 13.50 6.65 22.68
CA PRO A 171 14.39 7.59 22.03
C PRO A 171 14.39 7.28 20.53
N LEU A 172 13.92 8.22 19.72
CA LEU A 172 13.99 8.06 18.28
C LEU A 172 15.48 8.05 17.89
N ALA A 173 15.81 7.55 16.71
CA ALA A 173 17.17 7.72 16.18
C ALA A 173 17.59 9.19 16.36
N GLY A 174 18.66 9.47 17.10
CA GLY A 174 18.89 10.77 17.77
C GLY A 174 18.89 12.03 16.88
N HIS A 175 18.88 11.88 15.56
CA HIS A 175 18.63 12.97 14.60
C HIS A 175 17.16 13.43 14.56
N VAL A 176 16.19 12.52 14.61
CA VAL A 176 14.75 12.85 14.54
C VAL A 176 14.31 13.61 15.80
N ASP A 177 14.80 13.18 16.97
CA ASP A 177 14.56 13.87 18.24
C ASP A 177 15.08 15.31 18.20
N LYS A 178 16.30 15.53 17.69
CA LYS A 178 16.88 16.88 17.58
C LYS A 178 16.04 17.78 16.66
N ALA A 179 15.62 17.28 15.51
CA ALA A 179 14.78 18.04 14.57
C ALA A 179 13.41 18.37 15.16
N ALA A 180 12.76 17.41 15.82
CA ALA A 180 11.47 17.62 16.48
C ALA A 180 11.59 18.65 17.62
N LEU A 181 12.64 18.56 18.43
CA LEU A 181 12.91 19.51 19.50
C LEU A 181 13.21 20.91 19.00
N GLN A 182 13.95 21.02 17.90
CA GLN A 182 14.18 22.30 17.23
C GLN A 182 12.83 22.90 16.78
N LYS A 183 11.97 22.10 16.14
CA LYS A 183 10.64 22.56 15.70
C LYS A 183 9.72 22.93 16.86
N LEU A 184 9.74 22.21 17.97
CA LEU A 184 9.02 22.60 19.18
C LEU A 184 9.56 23.90 19.76
N GLY A 185 10.88 24.10 19.73
CA GLY A 185 11.52 25.36 20.11
C GLY A 185 11.08 26.53 19.23
N GLU A 186 11.00 26.31 17.91
CA GLU A 186 10.48 27.28 16.94
C GLU A 186 9.01 27.61 17.23
N VAL A 187 8.16 26.60 17.44
CA VAL A 187 6.74 26.79 17.82
C VAL A 187 6.65 27.67 19.06
N TYR A 188 7.31 27.32 20.16
CA TYR A 188 7.29 28.14 21.38
C TYR A 188 7.70 29.60 21.10
N SER A 189 8.80 29.79 20.35
CA SER A 189 9.33 31.12 20.04
C SER A 189 8.36 31.96 19.18
N THR A 190 7.57 31.34 18.31
CA THR A 190 6.53 32.06 17.54
C THR A 190 5.33 32.47 18.38
N PHE A 191 5.03 31.74 19.44
CA PHE A 191 3.98 32.11 20.39
C PHE A 191 4.47 33.18 21.38
N ASP A 192 5.72 33.08 21.85
CA ASP A 192 6.41 34.10 22.67
C ASP A 192 6.94 35.26 21.82
N ALA A 193 6.09 35.80 20.93
CA ALA A 193 6.52 36.79 19.95
C ALA A 193 6.94 38.13 20.58
N ASP A 194 6.61 38.34 21.85
CA ASP A 194 6.92 39.55 22.61
C ASP A 194 8.11 39.33 23.58
N GLY A 195 8.65 38.11 23.63
CA GLY A 195 9.82 37.78 24.45
C GLY A 195 9.56 37.83 25.94
N ALA A 196 8.32 37.60 26.37
CA ALA A 196 7.92 37.59 27.77
C ALA A 196 8.39 36.33 28.50
N GLY A 197 8.87 35.31 27.78
CA GLY A 197 9.29 34.02 28.34
C GLY A 197 8.12 33.19 28.86
N LYS A 198 6.90 33.55 28.46
CA LYS A 198 5.64 32.98 28.94
C LYS A 198 4.63 32.94 27.78
N VAL A 199 4.04 31.77 27.54
CA VAL A 199 3.09 31.54 26.44
C VAL A 199 1.79 31.00 26.98
N ASP A 200 0.66 31.49 26.48
CA ASP A 200 -0.64 30.86 26.71
C ASP A 200 -0.68 29.47 26.05
N TRP A 201 -0.51 28.43 26.86
CA TRP A 201 -0.41 27.07 26.34
C TRP A 201 -1.77 26.54 25.88
N ARG A 202 -2.87 27.02 26.46
CA ARG A 202 -4.23 26.62 26.07
C ARG A 202 -4.51 27.09 24.64
N CYS A 203 -4.17 28.33 24.32
CA CYS A 203 -4.21 28.89 22.97
C CYS A 203 -3.47 28.00 21.95
N MET A 204 -2.26 27.57 22.28
CA MET A 204 -1.43 26.74 21.39
C MET A 204 -1.99 25.33 21.23
N VAL A 205 -2.45 24.70 22.31
CA VAL A 205 -3.11 23.38 22.28
C VAL A 205 -4.38 23.44 21.43
N PHE A 206 -5.15 24.52 21.55
CA PHE A 206 -6.32 24.76 20.72
C PHE A 206 -5.97 24.89 19.23
N MET A 207 -4.96 25.69 18.88
CA MET A 207 -4.50 25.80 17.49
C MET A 207 -4.01 24.45 16.93
N LEU A 208 -3.32 23.66 17.75
CA LEU A 208 -2.89 22.31 17.37
C LEU A 208 -4.10 21.40 17.14
N ARG A 209 -5.11 21.41 18.03
CA ARG A 209 -6.35 20.64 17.88
C ARG A 209 -7.06 20.98 16.57
N VAL A 210 -7.21 22.26 16.25
CA VAL A 210 -7.88 22.72 15.01
C VAL A 210 -7.14 22.23 13.77
N ALA A 211 -5.80 22.27 13.79
CA ALA A 211 -5.00 21.83 12.66
C ALA A 211 -4.96 20.30 12.50
N VAL A 212 -4.90 19.54 13.61
CA VAL A 212 -4.95 18.07 13.60
C VAL A 212 -6.35 17.58 13.22
N ASN A 213 -7.40 18.23 13.74
CA ASN A 213 -8.79 17.82 13.60
C ASN A 213 -9.57 18.81 12.74
N ALA A 214 -9.02 19.14 11.59
CA ALA A 214 -9.65 19.98 10.56
C ALA A 214 -11.04 19.48 10.12
N GLN A 215 -11.37 18.21 10.38
CA GLN A 215 -12.64 17.58 10.06
C GLN A 215 -13.77 17.99 11.02
N SER A 216 -13.43 18.41 12.24
CA SER A 216 -14.40 18.90 13.20
C SER A 216 -15.06 20.18 12.70
N THR A 217 -16.33 20.36 13.04
CA THR A 217 -17.04 21.60 12.73
C THR A 217 -16.45 22.75 13.54
N VAL A 218 -16.60 23.99 13.07
CA VAL A 218 -16.13 25.15 13.85
C VAL A 218 -16.81 25.21 15.21
N GLU A 219 -18.11 24.91 15.27
CA GLU A 219 -18.85 24.80 16.53
C GLU A 219 -18.22 23.79 17.49
N GLN A 220 -17.87 22.59 17.02
CA GLN A 220 -17.23 21.56 17.83
C GLN A 220 -15.86 22.02 18.34
N ASN A 221 -15.06 22.67 17.47
CA ASN A 221 -13.77 23.21 17.87
C ASN A 221 -13.93 24.32 18.91
N LEU A 222 -14.88 25.24 18.74
CA LEU A 222 -15.14 26.31 19.72
C LEU A 222 -15.60 25.76 21.07
N LYS A 223 -16.50 24.77 21.11
CA LYS A 223 -16.91 24.10 22.34
C LYS A 223 -15.73 23.38 23.01
N TRP A 224 -14.92 22.67 22.24
CA TRP A 224 -13.72 22.00 22.76
C TRP A 224 -12.70 22.99 23.31
N GLY A 225 -12.49 24.10 22.59
CA GLY A 225 -11.60 25.18 23.02
C GLY A 225 -12.12 25.86 24.29
N PHE A 226 -13.43 26.07 24.40
CA PHE A 226 -14.03 26.59 25.62
C PHE A 226 -13.81 25.63 26.80
N ALA A 227 -14.05 24.33 26.61
CA ALA A 227 -13.81 23.30 27.62
C ALA A 227 -12.33 23.28 28.10
N LEU A 228 -11.39 23.59 27.20
CA LEU A 228 -9.96 23.72 27.51
C LEU A 228 -9.67 24.86 28.51
N TYR A 229 -10.43 25.95 28.45
CA TYR A 229 -10.29 27.10 29.34
C TYR A 229 -11.14 26.98 30.60
N SER A 230 -12.30 26.34 30.52
CA SER A 230 -13.19 26.15 31.67
C SER A 230 -12.67 25.08 32.63
N SER A 231 -12.05 24.01 32.10
CA SER A 231 -11.53 22.91 32.92
C SER A 231 -10.47 23.39 33.93
N PRO A 232 -10.70 23.24 35.25
CA PRO A 232 -9.80 23.74 36.27
C PRO A 232 -8.67 22.77 36.58
N ASP A 233 -8.88 21.44 36.43
CA ASP A 233 -7.91 20.40 36.83
C ASP A 233 -7.74 19.29 35.78
N SER A 234 -8.81 18.56 35.47
CA SER A 234 -8.83 17.52 34.43
C SER A 234 -9.59 18.01 33.21
N PHE A 235 -9.19 17.57 32.02
CA PHE A 235 -9.92 17.93 30.80
C PHE A 235 -11.32 17.33 30.87
N ASP A 236 -12.31 18.20 31.02
CA ASP A 236 -13.72 17.85 30.99
C ASP A 236 -14.39 18.57 29.81
N PRO A 237 -14.78 17.85 28.74
CA PRO A 237 -15.46 18.45 27.60
C PRO A 237 -16.82 19.06 27.95
N GLU A 238 -17.40 18.70 29.11
CA GLU A 238 -18.69 19.18 29.60
C GLU A 238 -18.54 20.18 30.76
N SER A 239 -17.32 20.63 31.07
CA SER A 239 -17.10 21.64 32.13
C SER A 239 -17.94 22.88 31.86
N ASN A 240 -18.70 23.26 32.88
CA ASN A 240 -19.59 24.42 32.86
C ASN A 240 -19.01 25.60 33.65
N ASP A 241 -17.73 25.52 34.00
CA ASP A 241 -17.04 26.57 34.73
C ASP A 241 -16.99 27.87 33.90
N PRO A 242 -17.12 29.03 34.54
CA PRO A 242 -17.12 30.30 33.84
C PRO A 242 -15.77 30.60 33.19
N VAL A 243 -15.80 30.99 31.92
CA VAL A 243 -14.65 31.50 31.17
C VAL A 243 -14.87 32.98 30.90
N SER A 244 -13.84 33.79 31.11
CA SER A 244 -13.94 35.22 30.80
C SER A 244 -14.16 35.44 29.30
N MET A 245 -15.00 36.41 28.93
CA MET A 245 -15.26 36.78 27.54
C MET A 245 -13.96 37.25 26.86
N SER A 246 -13.04 37.85 27.61
CA SER A 246 -11.70 38.19 27.10
C SER A 246 -10.92 36.93 26.67
N ASP A 247 -10.91 35.89 27.51
CA ASP A 247 -10.26 34.62 27.18
C ASP A 247 -10.93 33.92 26.01
N PHE A 248 -12.27 33.93 25.96
CA PHE A 248 -13.00 33.37 24.83
C PHE A 248 -12.71 34.13 23.52
N LYS A 249 -12.72 35.46 23.52
CA LYS A 249 -12.30 36.26 22.35
C LYS A 249 -10.87 35.95 21.95
N ASN A 250 -9.95 35.84 22.91
CA ASN A 250 -8.56 35.47 22.63
C ASN A 250 -8.49 34.11 21.95
N LEU A 251 -9.26 33.12 22.42
CA LEU A 251 -9.38 31.80 21.83
C LEU A 251 -9.87 31.85 20.38
N VAL A 252 -10.96 32.56 20.09
CA VAL A 252 -11.48 32.66 18.73
C VAL A 252 -10.48 33.38 17.82
N ASN A 253 -9.83 34.44 18.33
CA ASN A 253 -8.83 35.22 17.59
C ASN A 253 -7.55 34.45 17.26
N THR A 254 -7.30 33.30 17.89
CA THR A 254 -6.19 32.42 17.53
C THR A 254 -6.30 31.85 16.12
N MET A 255 -7.53 31.71 15.60
CA MET A 255 -7.79 31.21 14.26
C MET A 255 -7.95 32.35 13.25
N ALA A 256 -8.35 33.53 13.72
CA ALA A 256 -8.71 34.67 12.88
C ALA A 256 -7.49 35.47 12.38
N ARG A 257 -7.57 35.91 11.12
CA ARG A 257 -6.69 36.89 10.48
C ARG A 257 -6.57 38.12 11.35
N PHE A 258 -5.34 38.61 11.51
CA PHE A 258 -5.04 39.74 12.38
C PHE A 258 -5.92 40.95 12.06
N GLU A 259 -6.15 41.23 10.78
CA GLU A 259 -6.92 42.38 10.29
C GLU A 259 -8.44 42.28 10.55
N LYS A 260 -8.93 41.08 10.87
CA LYS A 260 -10.37 40.79 11.04
C LYS A 260 -10.76 40.52 12.49
N ARG A 261 -9.82 40.60 13.43
CA ARG A 261 -10.07 40.31 14.86
C ARG A 261 -11.01 41.29 15.52
N GLU A 262 -10.90 42.58 15.21
CA GLU A 262 -11.79 43.60 15.78
C GLU A 262 -13.22 43.41 15.30
N GLU A 263 -13.41 43.16 14.00
CA GLU A 263 -14.71 42.82 13.41
C GLU A 263 -15.29 41.55 14.05
N LEU A 264 -14.48 40.51 14.22
CA LEU A 264 -14.92 39.28 14.88
C LEU A 264 -15.28 39.50 16.35
N ASN A 265 -14.51 40.30 17.08
CA ASN A 265 -14.82 40.65 18.47
C ASN A 265 -16.15 41.39 18.57
N ARG A 266 -16.45 42.32 17.65
CA ARG A 266 -17.75 43.00 17.59
C ARG A 266 -18.90 42.02 17.38
N ILE A 267 -18.75 41.08 16.43
CA ILE A 267 -19.73 40.02 16.16
C ILE A 267 -19.95 39.14 17.40
N LEU A 268 -18.89 38.83 18.15
CA LEU A 268 -18.98 38.07 19.41
C LEU A 268 -19.68 38.88 20.51
N ASP A 269 -19.43 40.18 20.60
CA ASP A 269 -20.11 41.09 21.53
C ASP A 269 -21.60 41.21 21.21
N GLU A 270 -21.96 41.44 19.94
CA GLU A 270 -23.36 41.46 19.49
C GLU A 270 -24.08 40.14 19.79
N ALA A 271 -23.42 39.00 19.55
CA ALA A 271 -23.98 37.69 19.87
C ALA A 271 -24.15 37.49 21.39
N TRP A 272 -23.24 38.05 22.20
CA TRP A 272 -23.35 38.03 23.65
C TRP A 272 -24.50 38.91 24.15
N GLU A 273 -24.63 40.13 23.63
CA GLU A 273 -25.72 41.06 23.95
C GLU A 273 -27.09 40.46 23.61
N ALA A 274 -27.19 39.79 22.45
CA ALA A 274 -28.41 39.08 22.05
C ALA A 274 -28.77 37.92 22.98
N VAL A 275 -27.79 37.25 23.60
CA VAL A 275 -28.05 36.22 24.62
C VAL A 275 -28.37 36.85 25.98
N ALA A 276 -27.66 37.91 26.36
CA ALA A 276 -27.83 38.60 27.63
C ALA A 276 -29.19 39.30 27.76
N SER A 277 -29.78 39.74 26.65
CA SER A 277 -31.11 40.36 26.64
C SER A 277 -32.26 39.34 26.78
N GLU A 278 -32.04 38.09 26.36
CA GLU A 278 -33.07 37.05 26.40
C GLU A 278 -32.94 36.08 27.59
N ASP A 279 -31.72 35.75 28.02
CA ASP A 279 -31.46 34.80 29.10
C ASP A 279 -31.14 35.54 30.41
N TYR A 280 -31.96 35.30 31.44
CA TYR A 280 -31.83 35.96 32.74
C TYR A 280 -30.47 35.70 33.43
N GLU A 281 -29.87 34.52 33.27
CA GLU A 281 -28.55 34.24 33.86
C GLU A 281 -27.44 35.01 33.13
N ALA A 282 -27.54 35.11 31.80
CA ALA A 282 -26.62 35.90 31.01
C ALA A 282 -26.71 37.40 31.36
N GLY A 283 -27.93 37.94 31.47
CA GLY A 283 -28.16 39.33 31.89
C GLY A 283 -27.62 39.62 33.30
N ARG A 284 -27.81 38.68 34.25
CA ARG A 284 -27.24 38.78 35.60
C ARG A 284 -25.70 38.83 35.58
N ARG A 285 -25.07 37.97 34.77
CA ARG A 285 -23.61 37.90 34.60
C ARG A 285 -23.03 39.07 33.81
N ALA A 286 -23.83 39.70 32.93
CA ALA A 286 -23.47 40.92 32.21
C ALA A 286 -23.47 42.19 33.10
N GLY A 287 -23.80 42.06 34.39
CA GLY A 287 -23.71 43.18 35.34
C GLY A 287 -24.99 43.99 35.50
N ALA A 288 -26.14 43.51 35.01
CA ALA A 288 -27.46 44.10 35.30
C ALA A 288 -27.85 44.01 36.80
N GLY A 289 -27.07 43.29 37.60
CA GLY A 289 -27.28 43.11 39.05
C GLY A 289 -26.25 43.80 39.95
N ARG A 290 -25.54 44.84 39.48
CA ARG A 290 -24.68 45.62 40.40
C ARG A 290 -25.57 46.34 41.42
N GLY A 291 -25.52 45.87 42.67
CA GLY A 291 -26.09 46.59 43.79
C GLY A 291 -25.40 47.94 43.97
N VAL A 292 -26.11 48.90 44.56
CA VAL A 292 -25.66 50.29 44.79
C VAL A 292 -24.33 50.36 45.58
N ASP A 293 -23.93 49.28 46.26
CA ASP A 293 -22.69 49.25 47.05
C ASP A 293 -21.45 48.75 46.27
N ASP A 294 -21.60 48.24 45.04
CA ASP A 294 -20.49 47.60 44.28
C ASP A 294 -19.80 48.54 43.26
N TRP A 295 -20.14 49.84 43.24
CA TRP A 295 -19.51 50.84 42.33
C TRP A 295 -18.02 51.07 42.62
N ALA A 296 -17.56 50.77 43.84
CA ALA A 296 -16.15 50.91 44.23
C ALA A 296 -15.25 49.77 43.72
N LYS A 297 -15.83 48.64 43.27
CA LYS A 297 -15.04 47.51 42.75
C LYS A 297 -14.93 47.61 41.22
N PRO A 298 -13.75 47.27 40.65
CA PRO A 298 -13.61 47.21 39.20
C PRO A 298 -14.65 46.26 38.60
N PRO A 299 -15.22 46.57 37.42
CA PRO A 299 -16.18 45.71 36.75
C PRO A 299 -15.60 44.29 36.63
N LYS A 300 -16.32 43.30 37.19
CA LYS A 300 -15.95 41.91 36.99
C LYS A 300 -15.92 41.62 35.48
N PRO A 301 -14.91 40.90 34.98
CA PRO A 301 -14.89 40.50 33.59
C PRO A 301 -16.14 39.66 33.29
N PHE A 302 -16.75 39.86 32.12
CA PHE A 302 -17.92 39.08 31.71
C PHE A 302 -17.55 37.60 31.66
N GLU A 303 -18.36 36.76 32.28
CA GLU A 303 -18.13 35.32 32.37
C GLU A 303 -19.20 34.54 31.59
N ILE A 304 -18.75 33.67 30.71
CA ILE A 304 -19.59 32.81 29.87
C ILE A 304 -19.47 31.39 30.39
N THR A 305 -20.56 30.62 30.40
CA THR A 305 -20.57 29.18 30.70
C THR A 305 -20.78 28.37 29.41
N MET A 306 -20.54 27.06 29.43
CA MET A 306 -20.73 26.21 28.24
C MET A 306 -22.18 26.27 27.73
N ARG A 307 -23.17 26.34 28.64
CA ARG A 307 -24.58 26.55 28.30
C ARG A 307 -24.78 27.84 27.51
N LEU A 308 -24.25 28.95 28.02
CA LEU A 308 -24.38 30.26 27.39
C LEU A 308 -23.64 30.34 26.05
N LEU A 309 -22.46 29.72 25.93
CA LEU A 309 -21.78 29.57 24.66
C LEU A 309 -22.65 28.83 23.64
N GLY A 310 -23.31 27.75 24.05
CA GLY A 310 -24.25 27.01 23.21
C GLY A 310 -25.37 27.91 22.66
N LEU A 311 -25.93 28.78 23.50
CA LEU A 311 -26.92 29.77 23.08
C LEU A 311 -26.33 30.82 22.14
N MET A 312 -25.15 31.36 22.44
CA MET A 312 -24.47 32.36 21.59
C MET A 312 -24.23 31.83 20.18
N LEU A 313 -23.79 30.58 20.03
CA LEU A 313 -23.55 29.94 18.73
C LEU A 313 -24.85 29.76 17.92
N GLN A 314 -26.01 29.79 18.57
CA GLN A 314 -27.33 29.73 17.93
C GLN A 314 -27.94 31.10 17.63
N LYS A 315 -27.36 32.20 18.12
CA LYS A 315 -27.84 33.56 17.85
C LYS A 315 -27.18 34.19 16.63
N ARG A 316 -27.89 35.10 15.97
CA ARG A 316 -27.29 35.96 14.94
C ARG A 316 -26.46 37.05 15.62
N PRO A 317 -25.33 37.47 15.02
CA PRO A 317 -24.81 37.10 13.69
C PRO A 317 -24.07 35.74 13.63
N LEU A 318 -23.67 35.17 14.76
CA LEU A 318 -22.75 34.02 14.81
C LEU A 318 -23.30 32.74 14.15
N LYS A 319 -24.60 32.45 14.29
CA LYS A 319 -25.29 31.33 13.64
C LYS A 319 -25.09 31.32 12.13
N ASP A 320 -25.10 32.51 11.50
CA ASP A 320 -24.98 32.61 10.04
C ASP A 320 -23.53 32.37 9.59
N LEU A 321 -22.55 32.75 10.42
CA LEU A 321 -21.13 32.46 10.21
C LEU A 321 -20.78 30.98 10.39
N LEU A 322 -21.53 30.24 11.21
CA LEU A 322 -21.33 28.80 11.40
C LEU A 322 -21.99 27.93 10.33
N ARG A 323 -22.65 28.53 9.33
CA ARG A 323 -23.22 27.78 8.21
C ARG A 323 -22.13 27.33 7.22
N PRO A 324 -22.30 26.18 6.54
CA PRO A 324 -21.48 25.80 5.41
C PRO A 324 -21.47 26.90 4.34
N ALA A 325 -20.30 27.45 4.00
CA ALA A 325 -20.16 28.43 2.93
C ALA A 325 -19.94 27.75 1.58
N SER A 326 -18.96 26.84 1.53
CA SER A 326 -18.62 26.07 0.34
C SER A 326 -18.86 24.58 0.57
N ARG A 327 -19.47 23.91 -0.43
CA ARG A 327 -19.75 22.46 -0.42
C ARG A 327 -18.96 21.73 -1.49
N PHE A 328 -18.67 20.46 -1.26
CA PHE A 328 -17.90 19.63 -2.20
C PHE A 328 -18.52 19.45 -3.59
N GLY A 329 -19.83 19.63 -3.69
CA GLY A 329 -20.60 19.61 -4.92
C GLY A 329 -22.09 19.61 -4.60
N LEU A 330 -22.95 19.72 -5.61
CA LEU A 330 -24.41 19.79 -5.44
C LEU A 330 -25.00 18.58 -4.70
N ARG A 331 -24.42 17.39 -4.89
CA ARG A 331 -24.90 16.13 -4.29
C ARG A 331 -24.15 15.72 -3.03
N ASP A 332 -23.01 16.33 -2.75
CA ASP A 332 -22.20 15.96 -1.60
C ASP A 332 -22.59 16.82 -0.39
N ARG A 333 -22.96 16.16 0.71
CA ARG A 333 -23.32 16.85 1.96
C ARG A 333 -22.09 17.37 2.71
N GLY A 334 -20.88 16.95 2.33
CA GLY A 334 -19.65 17.44 2.92
C GLY A 334 -19.44 18.94 2.68
N THR A 335 -18.88 19.60 3.69
CA THR A 335 -18.56 21.04 3.67
C THR A 335 -17.06 21.21 3.45
N TRP A 336 -16.67 22.08 2.51
CA TRP A 336 -15.28 22.49 2.32
C TRP A 336 -14.85 23.43 3.45
N ALA A 337 -15.60 24.52 3.60
CA ALA A 337 -15.37 25.51 4.63
C ALA A 337 -16.70 26.11 5.13
N TYR A 338 -16.68 26.56 6.39
CA TYR A 338 -17.75 27.33 7.00
C TYR A 338 -17.56 28.84 6.72
N ALA A 339 -18.63 29.62 6.78
CA ALA A 339 -18.57 31.06 6.47
C ALA A 339 -17.58 31.82 7.36
N ILE A 340 -17.48 31.44 8.64
CA ILE A 340 -16.48 32.00 9.57
C ILE A 340 -15.04 31.66 9.15
N GLU A 341 -14.80 30.48 8.58
CA GLU A 341 -13.47 30.06 8.15
C GLU A 341 -13.05 30.86 6.91
N GLU A 342 -13.94 31.02 5.93
CA GLU A 342 -13.64 31.79 4.71
C GLU A 342 -13.44 33.29 4.99
N ALA A 343 -14.30 33.87 5.84
CA ALA A 343 -14.29 35.29 6.16
C ALA A 343 -13.17 35.67 7.13
N PHE A 344 -12.94 34.86 8.18
CA PHE A 344 -12.08 35.25 9.29
C PHE A 344 -10.80 34.44 9.40
N PHE A 345 -10.72 33.16 8.99
CA PHE A 345 -9.52 32.35 9.30
C PHE A 345 -8.31 32.72 8.45
N ASP A 346 -7.10 32.50 9.01
CA ASP A 346 -5.85 32.65 8.26
C ASP A 346 -5.88 31.83 6.96
N PRO A 347 -5.44 32.38 5.81
CA PRO A 347 -5.43 31.64 4.56
C PRO A 347 -4.64 30.33 4.61
N LEU A 348 -3.56 30.26 5.39
CA LEU A 348 -2.77 29.03 5.54
C LEU A 348 -3.56 27.97 6.30
N LEU A 349 -4.27 28.37 7.37
CA LEU A 349 -5.16 27.48 8.11
C LEU A 349 -6.33 27.01 7.26
N LEU A 350 -6.99 27.92 6.55
CA LEU A 350 -8.11 27.57 5.67
C LEU A 350 -7.67 26.57 4.60
N ALA A 351 -6.52 26.80 3.96
CA ALA A 351 -5.96 25.88 2.96
C ALA A 351 -5.72 24.48 3.55
N LEU A 352 -5.15 24.41 4.75
CA LEU A 352 -4.94 23.13 5.45
C LEU A 352 -6.28 22.45 5.77
N ILE A 353 -7.26 23.18 6.31
CA ILE A 353 -8.57 22.63 6.67
C ILE A 353 -9.26 22.04 5.44
N MET A 354 -9.29 22.81 4.35
CA MET A 354 -9.86 22.36 3.08
C MET A 354 -9.12 21.13 2.55
N GLN A 355 -7.78 21.11 2.58
CA GLN A 355 -6.99 19.96 2.15
C GLN A 355 -7.32 18.71 2.98
N LYS A 356 -7.33 18.81 4.31
CA LYS A 356 -7.62 17.67 5.20
C LYS A 356 -9.04 17.13 5.02
N ARG A 357 -10.03 18.02 4.86
CA ARG A 357 -11.42 17.61 4.56
C ARG A 357 -11.51 16.95 3.18
N ARG A 358 -10.74 17.42 2.18
CA ARG A 358 -10.65 16.77 0.86
C ARG A 358 -10.09 15.36 0.96
N ASP A 359 -8.99 15.21 1.67
CA ASP A 359 -8.29 13.92 1.79
C ASP A 359 -9.19 12.90 2.49
N GLN A 360 -9.87 13.29 3.57
CA GLN A 360 -10.85 12.44 4.24
C GLN A 360 -12.01 12.05 3.30
N ARG A 361 -12.55 13.01 2.55
CA ARG A 361 -13.60 12.72 1.58
C ARG A 361 -13.10 11.74 0.53
N ASN A 362 -11.89 11.95 0.00
CA ASN A 362 -11.28 11.05 -0.97
C ASN A 362 -11.10 9.64 -0.38
N ASP A 363 -10.73 9.52 0.89
CA ASP A 363 -10.62 8.23 1.58
C ASP A 363 -11.99 7.54 1.69
N VAL A 364 -13.03 8.27 2.09
CA VAL A 364 -14.41 7.76 2.18
C VAL A 364 -14.92 7.33 0.80
N VAL A 365 -14.72 8.16 -0.23
CA VAL A 365 -15.12 7.87 -1.61
C VAL A 365 -14.35 6.67 -2.15
N THR A 366 -13.04 6.58 -1.89
CA THR A 366 -12.21 5.43 -2.25
C THR A 366 -12.67 4.16 -1.55
N ALA A 367 -12.99 4.23 -0.26
CA ALA A 367 -13.51 3.09 0.49
C ALA A 367 -14.86 2.61 -0.05
N ILE A 368 -15.78 3.53 -0.36
CA ILE A 368 -17.07 3.22 -1.01
C ILE A 368 -16.83 2.60 -2.39
N PHE A 369 -15.91 3.17 -3.17
CA PHE A 369 -15.56 2.66 -4.49
C PHE A 369 -14.99 1.24 -4.42
N LEU A 370 -14.04 0.98 -3.52
CA LEU A 370 -13.46 -0.35 -3.31
C LEU A 370 -14.50 -1.35 -2.81
N GLY A 371 -15.39 -0.94 -1.89
CA GLY A 371 -16.52 -1.75 -1.44
C GLY A 371 -17.48 -2.11 -2.58
N ASN A 372 -17.83 -1.14 -3.41
CA ASN A 372 -18.66 -1.34 -4.60
C ASN A 372 -17.97 -2.21 -5.65
N ASN A 373 -16.65 -2.06 -5.85
CA ASN A 373 -15.89 -2.87 -6.78
C ASN A 373 -15.84 -4.34 -6.32
N ARG A 374 -15.61 -4.59 -5.02
CA ARG A 374 -15.73 -5.93 -4.43
C ARG A 374 -17.13 -6.52 -4.64
N ARG A 375 -18.19 -5.73 -4.42
CA ARG A 375 -19.58 -6.17 -4.63
C ARG A 375 -19.84 -6.49 -6.11
N ARG A 376 -19.36 -5.67 -7.05
CA ARG A 376 -19.47 -5.93 -8.50
C ARG A 376 -18.73 -7.21 -8.89
N ALA A 377 -17.51 -7.43 -8.39
CA ALA A 377 -16.76 -8.66 -8.64
C ALA A 377 -17.52 -9.91 -8.15
N ILE A 378 -18.14 -9.86 -6.97
CA ILE A 378 -19.00 -10.93 -6.45
C ILE A 378 -20.21 -11.16 -7.36
N LEU A 379 -20.90 -10.10 -7.79
CA LEU A 379 -22.05 -10.21 -8.71
C LEU A 379 -21.67 -10.83 -10.05
N VAL A 380 -20.50 -10.49 -10.61
CA VAL A 380 -19.96 -11.11 -11.83
C VAL A 380 -19.71 -12.61 -11.63
N ARG A 381 -19.11 -13.02 -10.50
CA ARG A 381 -18.90 -14.43 -10.15
C ARG A 381 -20.23 -15.19 -10.00
N ILE A 382 -21.22 -14.59 -9.33
CA ILE A 382 -22.57 -15.17 -9.20
C ILE A 382 -23.23 -15.31 -10.58
N ALA A 383 -23.11 -14.30 -11.45
CA ALA A 383 -23.64 -14.37 -12.82
C ALA A 383 -22.97 -15.49 -13.63
N MET A 384 -21.66 -15.66 -13.51
CA MET A 384 -20.90 -16.75 -14.14
C MET A 384 -21.34 -18.12 -13.61
N TRP A 385 -21.50 -18.28 -12.29
CA TRP A 385 -22.01 -19.50 -11.68
C TRP A 385 -23.43 -19.83 -12.17
N LYS A 386 -24.34 -18.84 -12.23
CA LYS A 386 -25.69 -19.02 -12.80
C LYS A 386 -25.63 -19.51 -14.25
N ARG A 387 -24.72 -18.98 -15.08
CA ARG A 387 -24.51 -19.47 -16.46
C ARG A 387 -24.01 -20.92 -16.48
N LEU A 388 -23.05 -21.26 -15.63
CA LEU A 388 -22.49 -22.62 -15.54
C LEU A 388 -23.56 -23.63 -15.10
N VAL A 389 -24.38 -23.31 -14.10
CA VAL A 389 -25.50 -24.15 -13.66
C VAL A 389 -26.52 -24.35 -14.79
N ARG A 390 -26.88 -23.28 -15.52
CA ARG A 390 -27.77 -23.38 -16.70
C ARG A 390 -27.19 -24.29 -17.77
N ARG A 391 -25.90 -24.14 -18.11
CA ARG A 391 -25.19 -25.01 -19.07
C ARG A 391 -25.19 -26.46 -18.60
N ARG A 392 -24.84 -26.73 -17.33
CA ARG A 392 -24.85 -28.09 -16.77
C ARG A 392 -26.24 -28.73 -16.85
N LYS A 393 -27.31 -28.01 -16.50
CA LYS A 393 -28.70 -28.49 -16.64
C LYS A 393 -29.07 -28.74 -18.11
N HIS A 394 -28.57 -27.94 -19.04
CA HIS A 394 -28.80 -28.16 -20.47
C HIS A 394 -28.05 -29.39 -21.00
N CYS A 395 -26.76 -29.54 -20.66
CA CYS A 395 -25.96 -30.72 -20.98
C CYS A 395 -26.56 -32.00 -20.39
N ALA A 396 -27.03 -31.96 -19.14
CA ALA A 396 -27.72 -33.09 -18.53
C ALA A 396 -28.97 -33.49 -19.32
N ARG A 397 -29.83 -32.52 -19.68
CA ARG A 397 -31.02 -32.76 -20.53
C ARG A 397 -30.65 -33.33 -21.90
N LEU A 398 -29.59 -32.80 -22.53
CA LEU A 398 -29.08 -33.32 -23.80
C LEU A 398 -28.57 -34.76 -23.66
N MET A 399 -27.79 -35.06 -22.63
CA MET A 399 -27.29 -36.41 -22.35
C MET A 399 -28.44 -37.39 -22.10
N THR A 400 -29.46 -37.01 -21.34
CA THR A 400 -30.67 -37.83 -21.14
C THR A 400 -31.42 -38.04 -22.46
N SER A 401 -31.57 -37.00 -23.29
CA SER A 401 -32.22 -37.10 -24.61
C SER A 401 -31.44 -38.00 -25.57
N ILE A 402 -30.12 -37.85 -25.64
CA ILE A 402 -29.22 -38.64 -26.49
C ILE A 402 -29.21 -40.09 -25.99
N GLY A 403 -29.07 -40.31 -24.68
CA GLY A 403 -29.14 -41.64 -24.07
C GLY A 403 -30.46 -42.34 -24.37
N GLY A 404 -31.59 -41.64 -24.27
CA GLY A 404 -32.90 -42.16 -24.65
C GLY A 404 -33.00 -42.52 -26.14
N ARG A 405 -32.44 -41.69 -27.03
CA ARG A 405 -32.37 -41.98 -28.48
C ARG A 405 -31.47 -43.15 -28.80
N PHE A 406 -30.31 -43.24 -28.16
CA PHE A 406 -29.37 -44.35 -28.29
C PHE A 406 -30.01 -45.67 -27.82
N PHE A 407 -30.70 -45.66 -26.69
CA PHE A 407 -31.42 -46.82 -26.18
C PHE A 407 -32.54 -47.26 -27.14
N LYS A 408 -33.36 -46.32 -27.63
CA LYS A 408 -34.38 -46.63 -28.66
C LYS A 408 -33.79 -47.19 -29.95
N GLY A 409 -32.67 -46.63 -30.43
CA GLY A 409 -31.96 -47.09 -31.61
C GLY A 409 -31.40 -48.51 -31.45
N ASN A 410 -30.71 -48.77 -30.34
CA ASN A 410 -30.15 -50.09 -30.05
C ASN A 410 -31.24 -51.15 -29.84
N SER A 411 -32.31 -50.84 -29.12
CA SER A 411 -33.44 -51.75 -28.94
C SER A 411 -34.14 -52.06 -30.27
N SER A 412 -34.30 -51.07 -31.17
CA SER A 412 -34.84 -51.30 -32.51
C SER A 412 -33.91 -52.19 -33.36
N SER A 413 -32.60 -51.97 -33.29
CA SER A 413 -31.60 -52.79 -34.01
C SER A 413 -31.56 -54.23 -33.49
N ALA A 414 -31.57 -54.40 -32.17
CA ALA A 414 -31.63 -55.71 -31.51
C ALA A 414 -32.92 -56.47 -31.85
N PHE A 415 -34.07 -55.78 -31.84
CA PHE A 415 -35.33 -56.37 -32.26
C PHE A 415 -35.31 -56.81 -33.72
N ARG A 416 -34.78 -55.98 -34.64
CA ARG A 416 -34.60 -56.35 -36.05
C ARG A 416 -33.63 -57.52 -36.23
N ALA A 417 -32.61 -57.66 -35.38
CA ALA A 417 -31.68 -58.79 -35.42
C ALA A 417 -32.36 -60.09 -34.96
N ILE A 418 -33.16 -60.04 -33.89
CA ILE A 418 -33.99 -61.16 -33.41
C ILE A 418 -35.01 -61.56 -34.48
N GLN A 419 -35.69 -60.59 -35.08
CA GLN A 419 -36.67 -60.83 -36.13
C GLN A 419 -36.03 -61.50 -37.36
N ARG A 420 -34.87 -61.00 -37.82
CA ARG A 420 -34.10 -61.64 -38.92
C ARG A 420 -33.71 -63.07 -38.57
N ARG A 421 -33.24 -63.32 -37.34
CA ARG A 421 -32.86 -64.66 -36.90
C ARG A 421 -34.07 -65.60 -36.83
N ALA A 422 -35.21 -65.13 -36.34
CA ALA A 422 -36.46 -65.90 -36.32
C ALA A 422 -36.91 -66.29 -37.74
N PHE A 423 -36.85 -65.35 -38.70
CA PHE A 423 -37.13 -65.64 -40.10
C PHE A 423 -36.12 -66.64 -40.70
N SER A 424 -34.82 -66.51 -40.41
CA SER A 424 -33.82 -67.49 -40.84
C SER A 424 -34.08 -68.88 -40.27
N CYS A 425 -34.41 -68.99 -38.98
CA CYS A 425 -34.78 -70.27 -38.36
C CYS A 425 -36.02 -70.87 -39.05
N LYS A 426 -37.04 -70.05 -39.36
CA LYS A 426 -38.24 -70.53 -40.07
C LYS A 426 -37.96 -70.97 -41.51
N ALA A 427 -37.07 -70.27 -42.20
CA ALA A 427 -36.59 -70.68 -43.52
C ALA A 427 -35.82 -72.00 -43.44
N CYS A 428 -34.94 -72.18 -42.45
CA CYS A 428 -34.23 -73.44 -42.22
C CYS A 428 -35.19 -74.60 -41.93
N GLU A 429 -36.23 -74.41 -41.11
CA GLU A 429 -37.27 -75.42 -40.87
C GLU A 429 -37.99 -75.81 -42.16
N THR A 430 -38.36 -74.82 -42.99
CA THR A 430 -39.02 -75.05 -44.28
C THR A 430 -38.11 -75.82 -45.23
N ILE A 431 -36.84 -75.43 -45.36
CA ILE A 431 -35.84 -76.14 -46.17
C ILE A 431 -35.65 -77.57 -45.68
N GLN A 432 -35.54 -77.77 -44.36
CA GLN A 432 -35.41 -79.10 -43.76
C GLN A 432 -36.64 -79.98 -44.05
N ARG A 433 -37.85 -79.41 -43.99
CA ARG A 433 -39.09 -80.13 -44.31
C ARG A 433 -39.12 -80.53 -45.79
N VAL A 434 -38.77 -79.62 -46.71
CA VAL A 434 -38.68 -79.90 -48.15
C VAL A 434 -37.62 -80.97 -48.44
N TYR A 435 -36.45 -80.86 -47.82
CA TYR A 435 -35.33 -81.79 -48.00
C TYR A 435 -35.63 -83.18 -47.44
N ARG A 436 -36.28 -83.28 -46.27
CA ARG A 436 -36.77 -84.56 -45.74
C ARG A 436 -37.81 -85.20 -46.66
N GLY A 437 -38.73 -84.39 -47.21
CA GLY A 437 -39.69 -84.87 -48.21
C GLY A 437 -39.01 -85.36 -49.49
N TYR A 438 -37.96 -84.68 -49.95
CA TYR A 438 -37.14 -85.09 -51.10
C TYR A 438 -36.36 -86.39 -50.83
N LEU A 439 -35.69 -86.50 -49.68
CA LEU A 439 -35.02 -87.73 -49.26
C LEU A 439 -35.99 -88.91 -49.12
N GLY A 440 -37.19 -88.69 -48.56
CA GLY A 440 -38.22 -89.72 -48.49
C GLY A 440 -38.62 -90.24 -49.87
N ARG A 441 -38.75 -89.34 -50.86
CA ARG A 441 -39.00 -89.72 -52.27
C ARG A 441 -37.83 -90.51 -52.86
N LEU A 442 -36.59 -90.05 -52.68
CA LEU A 442 -35.39 -90.76 -53.14
C LEU A 442 -35.25 -92.16 -52.51
N VAL A 443 -35.55 -92.30 -51.22
CA VAL A 443 -35.50 -93.59 -50.52
C VAL A 443 -36.61 -94.51 -51.04
N ALA A 444 -37.83 -94.00 -51.26
CA ALA A 444 -38.91 -94.79 -51.85
C ALA A 444 -38.57 -95.26 -53.28
N GLU A 445 -37.90 -94.41 -54.05
CA GLU A 445 -37.47 -94.71 -55.42
C GLU A 445 -36.31 -95.72 -55.44
N PHE A 446 -35.35 -95.56 -54.52
CA PHE A 446 -34.29 -96.53 -54.30
C PHE A 446 -34.85 -97.89 -53.86
N LEU A 447 -35.79 -97.92 -52.92
CA LEU A 447 -36.45 -99.16 -52.48
C LEU A 447 -37.24 -99.81 -53.62
N ARG A 448 -37.91 -99.04 -54.48
CA ARG A 448 -38.53 -99.58 -55.71
C ARG A 448 -37.52 -100.24 -56.64
N VAL A 449 -36.37 -99.59 -56.86
CA VAL A 449 -35.29 -100.16 -57.68
C VAL A 449 -34.71 -101.41 -57.02
N LEU A 450 -34.55 -101.39 -55.71
CA LEU A 450 -33.99 -102.51 -54.93
C LEU A 450 -34.93 -103.71 -54.92
N VAL A 451 -36.25 -103.51 -54.75
CA VAL A 451 -37.27 -104.57 -54.87
C VAL A 451 -37.27 -105.17 -56.28
N ARG A 452 -37.20 -104.34 -57.33
CA ARG A 452 -37.07 -104.85 -58.72
C ARG A 452 -35.82 -105.69 -58.94
N ARG A 453 -34.70 -105.30 -58.31
CA ARG A 453 -33.43 -106.07 -58.39
C ARG A 453 -33.42 -107.32 -57.52
N VAL A 454 -34.12 -107.32 -56.38
CA VAL A 454 -34.28 -108.50 -55.53
C VAL A 454 -35.13 -109.55 -56.23
N ILE A 455 -36.21 -109.16 -56.92
CA ILE A 455 -37.01 -110.08 -57.75
C ILE A 455 -36.14 -110.69 -58.87
N ALA A 456 -35.36 -109.88 -59.58
CA ALA A 456 -34.44 -110.36 -60.61
C ALA A 456 -33.30 -111.25 -60.06
N ALA A 457 -32.86 -111.01 -58.82
CA ALA A 457 -31.86 -111.84 -58.15
C ALA A 457 -32.45 -113.17 -57.65
N GLN A 458 -33.74 -113.20 -57.29
CA GLN A 458 -34.42 -114.42 -56.85
C GLN A 458 -34.57 -115.42 -58.01
N GLU A 459 -34.84 -114.93 -59.23
CA GLU A 459 -34.84 -115.74 -60.47
C GLU A 459 -33.44 -116.24 -60.90
N TYR A 460 -32.38 -115.63 -60.36
CA TYR A 460 -30.98 -116.04 -60.56
C TYR A 460 -30.53 -117.05 -59.49
N PHE A 461 -30.96 -116.87 -58.24
CA PHE A 461 -30.66 -117.78 -57.12
C PHE A 461 -31.28 -119.18 -57.28
N ASP A 462 -32.46 -119.30 -57.89
CA ASP A 462 -33.05 -120.62 -58.19
C ASP A 462 -32.21 -121.40 -59.24
N ARG A 463 -31.41 -120.71 -60.05
CA ARG A 463 -30.48 -121.32 -61.01
C ARG A 463 -29.12 -121.67 -60.42
N GLU A 464 -28.66 -120.92 -59.41
CA GLU A 464 -27.41 -121.20 -58.69
C GLU A 464 -27.55 -122.26 -57.59
N MET A 465 -28.73 -122.45 -56.99
CA MET A 465 -28.94 -123.50 -55.98
C MET A 465 -28.74 -124.91 -56.53
N ALA A 466 -28.96 -125.14 -57.83
CA ALA A 466 -28.62 -126.40 -58.51
C ALA A 466 -27.10 -126.64 -58.67
N VAL A 467 -26.29 -125.58 -58.57
CA VAL A 467 -24.82 -125.62 -58.65
C VAL A 467 -24.20 -125.67 -57.24
N ILE A 468 -24.88 -125.13 -56.24
CA ILE A 468 -24.41 -125.08 -54.84
C ILE A 468 -24.51 -126.44 -54.12
N ASP A 469 -25.42 -127.34 -54.51
CA ASP A 469 -25.41 -128.74 -54.02
C ASP A 469 -24.10 -129.48 -54.38
N ALA A 470 -23.37 -129.01 -55.41
CA ALA A 470 -22.06 -129.54 -55.79
C ALA A 470 -20.87 -128.88 -55.05
N GLU A 471 -21.08 -127.76 -54.35
CA GLU A 471 -20.01 -127.00 -53.67
C GLU A 471 -20.08 -127.03 -52.13
N VAL A 472 -21.17 -127.57 -51.56
CA VAL A 472 -21.33 -127.79 -50.11
C VAL A 472 -20.29 -128.76 -49.53
N GLU A 473 -19.66 -129.61 -50.34
CA GLU A 473 -18.54 -130.46 -49.89
C GLU A 473 -17.22 -129.70 -49.59
N ARG A 474 -17.08 -128.41 -49.97
CA ARG A 474 -15.76 -127.73 -49.89
C ARG A 474 -15.68 -126.47 -49.03
N GLY A 475 -16.76 -126.04 -48.35
CA GLY A 475 -16.86 -124.68 -47.81
C GLY A 475 -16.78 -124.45 -46.30
N GLN A 476 -16.77 -125.49 -45.44
CA GLN A 476 -16.91 -125.34 -43.98
C GLN A 476 -15.70 -124.71 -43.25
N THR A 477 -14.65 -124.29 -43.96
CA THR A 477 -13.38 -123.82 -43.36
C THR A 477 -13.17 -122.30 -43.40
N ARG A 478 -14.09 -121.49 -43.94
CA ARG A 478 -13.89 -120.02 -44.08
C ARG A 478 -14.62 -119.11 -43.08
N GLN A 479 -15.59 -119.61 -42.31
CA GLN A 479 -16.41 -118.76 -41.41
C GLN A 479 -15.80 -118.43 -40.03
N ARG A 480 -14.63 -118.97 -39.65
CA ARG A 480 -14.02 -118.69 -38.32
C ARG A 480 -13.07 -117.49 -38.28
N VAL A 481 -12.76 -116.87 -39.43
CA VAL A 481 -11.74 -115.79 -39.50
C VAL A 481 -12.35 -114.38 -39.41
N GLU A 482 -13.60 -114.19 -39.82
CA GLU A 482 -14.17 -112.84 -40.01
C GLU A 482 -14.72 -112.17 -38.73
N TYR A 483 -15.06 -112.97 -37.72
CA TYR A 483 -15.60 -112.49 -36.43
C TYR A 483 -14.55 -111.75 -35.58
N ARG A 484 -13.25 -112.06 -35.73
CA ARG A 484 -12.14 -111.41 -34.99
C ARG A 484 -11.76 -110.02 -35.53
N SER A 485 -12.22 -109.64 -36.73
CA SER A 485 -11.87 -108.37 -37.39
C SER A 485 -12.68 -107.16 -36.87
N ARG A 486 -13.93 -107.38 -36.44
CA ARG A 486 -14.85 -106.29 -36.07
C ARG A 486 -14.56 -105.67 -34.69
N HIS A 487 -13.96 -106.41 -33.76
CA HIS A 487 -13.59 -105.89 -32.43
C HIS A 487 -12.33 -105.01 -32.44
N LYS A 488 -11.41 -105.21 -33.41
CA LYS A 488 -10.18 -104.38 -33.56
C LYS A 488 -10.45 -102.99 -34.14
N ALA A 489 -11.51 -102.82 -34.95
CA ALA A 489 -11.85 -101.53 -35.58
C ALA A 489 -12.41 -100.50 -34.57
N SER A 490 -13.21 -100.95 -33.60
CA SER A 490 -13.80 -100.13 -32.53
C SER A 490 -12.73 -99.46 -31.64
N SER A 491 -11.69 -100.20 -31.24
CA SER A 491 -10.57 -99.66 -30.45
C SER A 491 -9.69 -98.64 -31.19
N LYS A 492 -9.69 -98.65 -32.54
CA LYS A 492 -8.88 -97.75 -33.38
C LYS A 492 -9.50 -96.34 -33.48
N LEU A 493 -10.83 -96.24 -33.46
CA LEU A 493 -11.56 -94.96 -33.52
C LEU A 493 -11.45 -94.14 -32.22
N GLN A 494 -11.44 -94.78 -31.04
CA GLN A 494 -11.28 -94.09 -29.76
C GLN A 494 -9.88 -93.48 -29.57
N ARG A 495 -8.83 -94.09 -30.14
CA ARG A 495 -7.45 -93.55 -30.12
C ARG A 495 -7.29 -92.30 -31.02
N LEU A 496 -7.92 -92.29 -32.20
CA LEU A 496 -7.85 -91.17 -33.15
C LEU A 496 -8.53 -89.90 -32.63
N TRP A 497 -9.61 -90.03 -31.86
CA TRP A 497 -10.30 -88.89 -31.28
C TRP A 497 -9.50 -88.20 -30.17
N ARG A 498 -8.83 -88.97 -29.29
CA ARG A 498 -7.94 -88.44 -28.25
C ARG A 498 -6.72 -87.73 -28.86
N ALA A 499 -6.13 -88.28 -29.92
CA ALA A 499 -5.02 -87.66 -30.64
C ALA A 499 -5.39 -86.32 -31.32
N ARG A 500 -6.62 -86.18 -31.84
CA ARG A 500 -7.09 -84.96 -32.53
C ARG A 500 -7.39 -83.81 -31.56
N ARG A 501 -7.77 -84.11 -30.31
CA ARG A 501 -7.97 -83.13 -29.24
C ARG A 501 -6.65 -82.56 -28.71
N GLN A 502 -5.59 -83.37 -28.64
CA GLN A 502 -4.24 -82.95 -28.23
C GLN A 502 -3.60 -82.00 -29.28
N ARG A 503 -3.79 -82.27 -30.58
CA ARG A 503 -3.28 -81.41 -31.67
C ARG A 503 -3.86 -79.99 -31.65
N ARG A 504 -5.16 -79.83 -31.36
CA ARG A 504 -5.79 -78.50 -31.25
C ARG A 504 -5.30 -77.68 -30.05
N ARG A 505 -4.86 -78.33 -28.96
CA ARG A 505 -4.24 -77.64 -27.82
C ARG A 505 -2.84 -77.15 -28.17
N LEU A 506 -2.03 -77.98 -28.84
CA LEU A 506 -0.68 -77.62 -29.29
C LEU A 506 -0.69 -76.51 -30.37
N GLU A 507 -1.68 -76.49 -31.27
CA GLU A 507 -1.83 -75.41 -32.27
C GLU A 507 -2.21 -74.06 -31.63
N ALA A 508 -3.04 -74.07 -30.58
CA ALA A 508 -3.37 -72.86 -29.83
C ALA A 508 -2.17 -72.33 -29.00
N GLU A 509 -1.32 -73.22 -28.50
CA GLU A 509 -0.07 -72.88 -27.80
C GLU A 509 0.97 -72.30 -28.76
N LYS A 510 1.11 -72.87 -29.96
CA LYS A 510 1.97 -72.33 -31.04
C LYS A 510 1.56 -70.92 -31.46
N LEU A 511 0.26 -70.65 -31.59
CA LEU A 511 -0.25 -69.30 -31.91
C LEU A 511 0.00 -68.28 -30.79
N ARG A 512 0.08 -68.70 -29.53
CA ARG A 512 0.47 -67.83 -28.41
C ARG A 512 1.98 -67.55 -28.41
N MET A 513 2.81 -68.56 -28.67
CA MET A 513 4.26 -68.40 -28.79
C MET A 513 4.66 -67.50 -29.97
N ILE A 514 3.96 -67.59 -31.10
CA ILE A 514 4.19 -66.69 -32.26
C ILE A 514 3.93 -65.22 -31.87
N LYS A 515 2.85 -64.93 -31.14
CA LYS A 515 2.55 -63.57 -30.68
C LYS A 515 3.55 -63.05 -29.63
N ILE A 516 4.07 -63.93 -28.77
CA ILE A 516 5.12 -63.57 -27.81
C ILE A 516 6.41 -63.20 -28.55
N HIS A 517 6.80 -64.00 -29.56
CA HIS A 517 7.97 -63.71 -30.37
C HIS A 517 7.82 -62.46 -31.27
N GLU A 518 6.61 -62.14 -31.74
CA GLU A 518 6.35 -60.87 -32.43
C GLU A 518 6.59 -59.66 -31.51
N VAL A 519 6.12 -59.73 -30.26
CA VAL A 519 6.34 -58.66 -29.26
C VAL A 519 7.81 -58.57 -28.84
N GLU A 520 8.50 -59.71 -28.69
CA GLU A 520 9.94 -59.73 -28.39
C GLU A 520 10.78 -59.15 -29.55
N ALA A 521 10.39 -59.40 -30.80
CA ALA A 521 11.03 -58.84 -31.99
C ALA A 521 10.83 -57.32 -32.09
N GLU A 522 9.63 -56.82 -31.80
CA GLU A 522 9.36 -55.38 -31.71
C GLU A 522 10.17 -54.70 -30.60
N MET A 523 10.30 -55.36 -29.44
CA MET A 523 11.11 -54.85 -28.33
C MET A 523 12.61 -54.82 -28.66
N GLN A 524 13.14 -55.84 -29.36
CA GLN A 524 14.52 -55.85 -29.85
C GLN A 524 14.77 -54.78 -30.93
N GLN A 525 13.78 -54.47 -31.77
CA GLN A 525 13.87 -53.37 -32.72
C GLN A 525 13.93 -51.99 -32.03
N LEU A 526 13.17 -51.80 -30.95
CA LEU A 526 13.23 -50.56 -30.15
C LEU A 526 14.58 -50.43 -29.44
N LEU A 527 15.08 -51.50 -28.81
CA LEU A 527 16.39 -51.50 -28.15
C LEU A 527 17.55 -51.26 -29.12
N SER A 528 17.49 -51.83 -30.33
CA SER A 528 18.51 -51.59 -31.36
C SER A 528 18.43 -50.18 -31.96
N ARG A 529 17.25 -49.55 -31.98
CA ARG A 529 17.10 -48.13 -32.34
C ARG A 529 17.70 -47.21 -31.27
N GLU A 530 17.41 -47.45 -30.00
CA GLU A 530 18.02 -46.71 -28.89
C GLU A 530 19.54 -46.89 -28.85
N ALA A 531 20.04 -48.11 -29.09
CA ALA A 531 21.49 -48.37 -29.17
C ALA A 531 22.16 -47.58 -30.31
N ARG A 532 21.50 -47.45 -31.48
CA ARG A 532 22.00 -46.63 -32.60
C ARG A 532 21.97 -45.15 -32.27
N GLU A 533 20.91 -44.66 -31.64
CA GLU A 533 20.80 -43.26 -31.19
C GLU A 533 21.87 -42.94 -30.13
N ALA A 534 22.14 -43.85 -29.20
CA ALA A 534 23.22 -43.74 -28.22
C ALA A 534 24.62 -43.74 -28.88
N GLU A 535 24.83 -44.56 -29.93
CA GLU A 535 26.08 -44.55 -30.69
C GLU A 535 26.30 -43.24 -31.46
N VAL A 536 25.25 -42.69 -32.06
CA VAL A 536 25.29 -41.37 -32.72
C VAL A 536 25.65 -40.29 -31.71
N TYR A 537 25.01 -40.30 -30.54
CA TYR A 537 25.31 -39.36 -29.47
C TYR A 537 26.76 -39.50 -28.96
N LYS A 538 27.24 -40.73 -28.79
CA LYS A 538 28.64 -41.01 -28.40
C LYS A 538 29.64 -40.50 -29.45
N ARG A 539 29.35 -40.64 -30.75
CA ARG A 539 30.21 -40.10 -31.82
C ARG A 539 30.22 -38.58 -31.84
N GLN A 540 29.06 -37.93 -31.62
CA GLN A 540 28.96 -36.47 -31.50
C GLN A 540 29.75 -35.96 -30.29
N LEU A 541 29.64 -36.64 -29.15
CA LEU A 541 30.39 -36.30 -27.93
C LEU A 541 31.91 -36.43 -28.13
N MET A 542 32.35 -37.51 -28.77
CA MET A 542 33.78 -37.73 -29.07
C MET A 542 34.32 -36.74 -30.11
N ALA A 543 33.51 -36.32 -31.08
CA ALA A 543 33.88 -35.26 -32.03
C ALA A 543 34.06 -33.92 -31.32
N TRP A 544 33.13 -33.57 -30.43
CA TRP A 544 33.22 -32.36 -29.61
C TRP A 544 34.46 -32.36 -28.69
N PHE A 545 34.77 -33.47 -28.03
CA PHE A 545 36.01 -33.58 -27.22
C PHE A 545 37.28 -33.47 -28.06
N LYS A 546 37.30 -34.00 -29.30
CA LYS A 546 38.42 -33.82 -30.22
C LYS A 546 38.59 -32.36 -30.65
N GLU A 547 37.49 -31.65 -30.85
CA GLU A 547 37.49 -30.23 -31.21
C GLU A 547 38.01 -29.37 -30.05
N GLN A 548 37.52 -29.61 -28.83
CA GLN A 548 38.02 -28.97 -27.60
C GLN A 548 39.52 -29.25 -27.37
N LYS A 549 39.98 -30.47 -27.64
CA LYS A 549 41.40 -30.82 -27.53
C LYS A 549 42.25 -30.05 -28.55
N LYS A 550 41.77 -29.91 -29.79
CA LYS A 550 42.45 -29.08 -30.81
C LYS A 550 42.49 -27.61 -30.42
N GLU A 551 41.42 -27.06 -29.84
CA GLU A 551 41.40 -25.69 -29.32
C GLU A 551 42.41 -25.49 -28.19
N GLN A 552 42.52 -26.45 -27.26
CA GLN A 552 43.56 -26.44 -26.23
C GLN A 552 44.97 -26.56 -26.80
N GLU A 553 45.19 -27.43 -27.79
CA GLU A 553 46.49 -27.56 -28.48
C GLU A 553 46.86 -26.26 -29.24
N GLN A 554 45.89 -25.59 -29.85
CA GLN A 554 46.11 -24.28 -30.50
C GLN A 554 46.38 -23.16 -29.49
N SER A 555 45.67 -23.15 -28.36
CA SER A 555 45.90 -22.23 -27.24
C SER A 555 47.31 -22.41 -26.65
N THR A 556 47.72 -23.66 -26.38
CA THR A 556 49.06 -23.96 -25.86
C THR A 556 50.16 -23.62 -26.87
N MET A 557 49.96 -23.85 -28.17
CA MET A 557 50.88 -23.40 -29.21
C MET A 557 51.00 -21.88 -29.30
N LEU A 558 49.90 -21.14 -29.14
CA LEU A 558 49.89 -19.67 -29.05
C LEU A 558 50.62 -19.18 -27.78
N GLU A 559 50.43 -19.85 -26.66
CA GLU A 559 51.14 -19.56 -25.41
C GLU A 559 52.64 -19.84 -25.52
N GLU A 560 53.03 -20.94 -26.15
CA GLU A 560 54.44 -21.24 -26.42
C GLU A 560 55.07 -20.24 -27.41
N HIS A 561 54.34 -19.84 -28.44
CA HIS A 561 54.82 -18.83 -29.40
C HIS A 561 55.01 -17.48 -28.71
N THR A 562 54.03 -17.04 -27.92
CA THR A 562 54.13 -15.79 -27.14
C THR A 562 55.20 -15.86 -26.05
N ALA A 563 55.44 -17.04 -25.45
CA ALA A 563 56.54 -17.26 -24.52
C ALA A 563 57.91 -17.19 -25.21
N LYS A 564 58.05 -17.77 -26.41
CA LYS A 564 59.26 -17.68 -27.25
C LYS A 564 59.52 -16.24 -27.71
N GLU A 565 58.49 -15.48 -28.07
CA GLU A 565 58.59 -14.05 -28.38
C GLU A 565 59.02 -13.23 -27.16
N LYS A 566 58.40 -13.45 -26.00
CA LYS A 566 58.79 -12.81 -24.73
C LYS A 566 60.24 -13.14 -24.37
N PHE A 567 60.69 -14.38 -24.61
CA PHE A 567 62.06 -14.80 -24.39
C PHE A 567 63.04 -14.11 -25.36
N LYS A 568 62.69 -13.98 -26.65
CA LYS A 568 63.47 -13.19 -27.62
C LYS A 568 63.60 -11.73 -27.18
N ILE A 569 62.51 -11.11 -26.71
CA ILE A 569 62.50 -9.74 -26.19
C ILE A 569 63.39 -9.63 -24.94
N LEU A 570 63.34 -10.62 -24.03
CA LEU A 570 64.19 -10.66 -22.84
C LEU A 570 65.67 -10.83 -23.19
N CYS A 571 66.00 -11.71 -24.13
CA CYS A 571 67.37 -11.89 -24.63
C CYS A 571 67.88 -10.63 -25.33
N TYR A 572 67.04 -9.95 -26.11
CA TYR A 572 67.38 -8.66 -26.73
C TYR A 572 67.66 -7.59 -25.65
N ARG A 573 66.77 -7.46 -24.66
CA ARG A 573 66.96 -6.53 -23.53
C ARG A 573 68.20 -6.86 -22.70
N ARG A 574 68.58 -8.14 -22.57
CA ARG A 574 69.80 -8.56 -21.88
C ARG A 574 71.04 -8.20 -22.68
N ARG A 575 71.06 -8.47 -23.99
CA ARG A 575 72.13 -8.04 -24.90
C ARG A 575 72.31 -6.53 -24.91
N GLU A 576 71.21 -5.78 -24.84
CA GLU A 576 71.28 -4.32 -24.81
C GLU A 576 71.83 -3.80 -23.47
N ARG A 577 71.47 -4.42 -22.34
CA ARG A 577 72.12 -4.13 -21.05
C ARG A 577 73.61 -4.48 -21.07
N ASP A 578 73.97 -5.61 -21.66
CA ASP A 578 75.37 -6.04 -21.75
C ASP A 578 76.17 -5.12 -22.68
N ARG A 579 75.55 -4.59 -23.75
CA ARG A 579 76.13 -3.59 -24.66
C ARG A 579 76.34 -2.26 -23.96
N VAL A 580 75.34 -1.78 -23.21
CA VAL A 580 75.45 -0.56 -22.37
C VAL A 580 76.48 -0.76 -21.25
N ALA A 581 76.57 -1.96 -20.65
CA ALA A 581 77.58 -2.31 -19.66
C ALA A 581 79.00 -2.36 -20.26
N ALA A 582 79.15 -2.84 -21.49
CA ALA A 582 80.42 -2.82 -22.22
C ALA A 582 80.83 -1.39 -22.61
N GLU A 583 79.89 -0.54 -23.01
CA GLU A 583 80.16 0.89 -23.26
C GLU A 583 80.52 1.65 -21.99
N THR A 584 79.89 1.35 -20.85
CA THR A 584 80.30 1.92 -19.55
C THR A 584 81.66 1.41 -19.10
N ARG A 585 82.03 0.15 -19.39
CA ARG A 585 83.39 -0.36 -19.16
C ARG A 585 84.42 0.32 -20.06
N ARG A 586 84.09 0.56 -21.33
CA ARG A 586 84.96 1.33 -22.26
C ARG A 586 85.10 2.79 -21.86
N ARG A 587 84.03 3.44 -21.37
CA ARG A 587 84.10 4.80 -20.81
C ARG A 587 84.92 4.86 -19.53
N LYS A 588 84.85 3.83 -18.68
CA LYS A 588 85.68 3.72 -17.46
C LYS A 588 87.14 3.41 -17.78
N GLN A 589 87.44 2.61 -18.82
CA GLN A 589 88.80 2.38 -19.30
C GLN A 589 89.38 3.62 -19.99
N ALA A 590 88.61 4.33 -20.81
CA ALA A 590 89.02 5.61 -21.40
C ALA A 590 89.18 6.73 -20.35
N ALA A 591 88.41 6.69 -19.25
CA ALA A 591 88.61 7.57 -18.10
C ALA A 591 89.85 7.19 -17.27
N ALA A 592 90.17 5.90 -17.16
CA ALA A 592 91.38 5.41 -16.51
C ALA A 592 92.66 5.69 -17.32
N GLU A 593 92.59 5.67 -18.66
CA GLU A 593 93.69 6.07 -19.55
C GLU A 593 93.92 7.58 -19.58
N ARG A 594 92.91 8.41 -19.27
CA ARG A 594 93.05 9.87 -19.09
C ARG A 594 93.58 10.30 -17.72
N VAL A 595 93.74 9.38 -16.78
CA VAL A 595 94.38 9.61 -15.46
C VAL A 595 95.83 9.08 -15.43
N ARG A 596 96.26 8.40 -16.50
CA ARG A 596 97.65 7.92 -16.71
C ARG A 596 98.46 8.76 -17.71
N ASN A 597 97.84 9.75 -18.34
CA ASN A 597 98.46 10.90 -19.01
C ASN A 597 98.12 12.14 -18.18
#